data_AF-A0A3D4QS79-F1
#
_entry.id   AF-A0A3D4QS79-F1
#
_cell.length_a   1.000
_cell.length_b   1.000
_cell.length_c   1.000
_cell.angle_alpha   90.00
_cell.angle_beta   90.00
_cell.angle_gamma   90.00
#
_symmetry.space_group_name_H-M   'P 1'
#
loop_
_entity.id
_entity.type
_entity.pdbx_description
1 polymer ?
#
loop_
_entity_poly.entity_id
_entity_poly.type
_entity_poly.pdbx_seq_one_letter_code
_entity_poly.pdbx_strand_id
1 'polypeptide(L)' 'RGFVYVRESEELMEDAKDVVKKVMEECEDRNISDWSSLKLHIRDALRTFLYERTKRKPMILPVIMEI' A
#
# COMPACT_ATOMS: atom_id res chain seq x y z
N ARG A 1 -12.62 3.26 -6.13
CA ARG A 1 -14.09 3.12 -5.91
C ARG A 1 -14.50 1.71 -6.31
N GLY A 2 -15.32 1.02 -5.51
CA GLY A 2 -15.83 -0.34 -5.84
C GLY A 2 -15.06 -1.51 -5.22
N PHE A 3 -14.06 -1.27 -4.36
CA PHE A 3 -13.30 -2.35 -3.71
C PHE A 3 -13.82 -2.69 -2.31
N VAL A 4 -14.10 -1.68 -1.48
CA VAL A 4 -14.63 -1.84 -0.12
C VAL A 4 -15.63 -0.74 0.23
N TYR A 5 -16.63 -1.06 1.07
CA TYR A 5 -17.60 -0.11 1.59
C TYR A 5 -16.99 0.56 2.83
N VAL A 6 -16.75 1.87 2.74
CA VAL A 6 -15.84 2.62 3.62
C VAL A 6 -16.16 2.49 5.12
N ARG A 7 -17.43 2.24 5.51
CA ARG A 7 -17.83 2.09 6.91
C ARG A 7 -17.47 0.73 7.54
N GLU A 8 -17.39 -0.34 6.75
CA GLU A 8 -17.07 -1.69 7.24
C GLU A 8 -15.57 -2.01 7.07
N SER A 9 -14.77 -1.03 6.64
CA SER A 9 -13.40 -1.27 6.20
C SER A 9 -12.42 -0.24 6.75
N GLU A 10 -12.79 0.51 7.79
CA GLU A 10 -11.87 1.41 8.49
C GLU A 10 -10.63 0.66 8.98
N GLU A 11 -10.81 -0.48 9.63
CA GLU A 11 -9.71 -1.33 10.10
C GLU A 11 -8.82 -1.82 8.95
N LEU A 12 -9.42 -2.26 7.83
CA LEU A 12 -8.67 -2.67 6.64
C LEU A 12 -7.84 -1.51 6.06
N MET A 13 -8.37 -0.29 6.11
CA MET A 13 -7.68 0.91 5.63
C MET A 13 -6.58 1.37 6.59
N GLU A 14 -6.77 1.26 7.91
CA GLU A 14 -5.74 1.48 8.93
C GLU A 14 -4.56 0.52 8.72
N ASP A 15 -4.84 -0.79 8.69
CA ASP A 15 -3.84 -1.82 8.43
C ASP A 15 -3.08 -1.56 7.11
N ALA A 16 -3.80 -1.16 6.05
CA ALA A 16 -3.18 -0.84 4.76
C ALA A 16 -2.22 0.34 4.86
N LYS A 17 -2.52 1.37 5.66
CA LYS A 17 -1.58 2.49 5.91
C LYS A 17 -0.34 2.00 6.63
N ASP A 18 -0.49 1.12 7.61
CA ASP A 18 0.64 0.59 8.38
C ASP A 18 1.55 -0.29 7.51
N VAL A 19 0.97 -1.06 6.58
CA VAL A 19 1.74 -1.76 5.54
C VAL A 19 2.57 -0.77 4.71
N VAL A 20 1.99 0.36 4.29
CA VAL A 20 2.72 1.38 3.52
C VAL A 20 3.84 2.01 4.35
N LYS A 21 3.59 2.38 5.61
CA LYS A 21 4.62 2.94 6.50
C LYS A 21 5.80 1.99 6.66
N LYS A 22 5.52 0.71 6.94
CA LYS A 22 6.55 -0.31 7.06
C LYS A 22 7.39 -0.45 5.80
N VAL A 23 6.77 -0.42 4.63
CA VAL A 23 7.49 -0.44 3.35
C VAL A 23 8.36 0.80 3.17
N MET A 24 7.91 1.98 3.60
CA MET A 24 8.72 3.20 3.56
C MET A 24 9.94 3.10 4.49
N GLU A 25 9.76 2.63 5.72
CA GLU A 25 10.85 2.39 6.69
C GLU A 25 11.86 1.38 6.12
N GLU A 26 11.39 0.24 5.58
CA GLU A 26 12.26 -0.76 4.95
C GLU A 26 13.01 -0.22 3.71
N CYS A 27 12.40 0.69 2.95
CA CYS A 27 13.06 1.32 1.81
C CYS A 27 14.10 2.34 2.27
N GLU A 28 13.80 3.12 3.31
CA GLU A 28 14.72 4.10 3.90
C GLU A 28 15.97 3.41 4.48
N ASP A 29 15.78 2.35 5.27
CA ASP A 29 16.85 1.52 5.82
C ASP A 29 17.77 0.94 4.72
N ARG A 30 17.20 0.66 3.56
CA ARG A 30 17.91 0.11 2.40
C ARG A 30 18.44 1.18 1.45
N ASN A 31 18.33 2.45 1.81
CA ASN A 31 18.70 3.61 0.96
C ASN A 31 18.04 3.60 -0.43
N ILE A 32 16.80 3.11 -0.52
CA ILE A 32 16.01 3.11 -1.75
C ILE A 32 15.24 4.43 -1.82
N SER A 33 15.74 5.35 -2.63
CA SER A 33 15.16 6.69 -2.78
C SER A 33 14.52 6.94 -4.15
N ASP A 34 14.59 5.98 -5.08
CA ASP A 34 14.02 6.17 -6.41
C ASP A 34 12.50 5.95 -6.39
N TRP A 35 11.77 6.90 -6.99
CA TRP A 35 10.31 6.91 -6.99
C TRP A 35 9.69 5.68 -7.66
N SER A 36 10.35 5.09 -8.65
CA SER A 36 9.89 3.88 -9.33
C SER A 36 9.87 2.68 -8.38
N SER A 37 10.96 2.45 -7.65
CA SER A 37 11.08 1.36 -6.69
C SER A 37 10.14 1.56 -5.51
N LEU A 38 10.01 2.78 -4.99
CA LEU A 38 9.07 3.07 -3.91
C LEU A 38 7.62 2.74 -4.32
N LYS A 39 7.19 3.20 -5.49
CA LYS A 39 5.86 2.87 -6.05
C LYS A 39 5.67 1.37 -6.25
N LEU A 40 6.71 0.68 -6.72
CA LEU A 40 6.69 -0.77 -6.93
C LEU A 40 6.51 -1.53 -5.61
N HIS A 41 7.35 -1.26 -4.61
CA HIS A 41 7.28 -1.92 -3.31
C HIS A 41 5.95 -1.65 -2.60
N ILE A 42 5.46 -0.41 -2.62
CA ILE A 42 4.13 -0.06 -2.07
C ILE A 42 3.03 -0.90 -2.74
N ARG A 43 3.03 -0.92 -4.08
CA ARG A 43 2.00 -1.63 -4.84
C ARG A 43 2.01 -3.13 -4.54
N ASP A 44 3.18 -3.74 -4.52
CA ASP A 44 3.30 -5.19 -4.35
C ASP A 44 2.99 -5.62 -2.91
N ALA A 45 3.39 -4.85 -1.91
CA ALA A 45 3.03 -5.09 -0.51
C ALA A 45 1.51 -4.97 -0.28
N LEU A 46 0.89 -3.87 -0.76
CA LEU A 46 -0.56 -3.69 -0.68
C LEU A 46 -1.32 -4.77 -1.44
N ARG A 47 -0.81 -5.22 -2.59
CA ARG A 47 -1.43 -6.30 -3.36
C ARG A 47 -1.47 -7.60 -2.56
N THR A 48 -0.38 -7.96 -1.89
CA THR A 48 -0.30 -9.16 -1.04
C THR A 48 -1.25 -9.03 0.15
N PHE A 49 -1.16 -7.93 0.89
CA PHE A 49 -2.03 -7.66 2.05
C PHE A 49 -3.52 -7.73 1.70
N LEU A 50 -3.95 -7.02 0.65
CA LEU A 50 -5.35 -6.98 0.24
C LEU A 50 -5.84 -8.34 -0.25
N TYR A 51 -4.99 -9.11 -0.93
CA TYR A 51 -5.35 -10.47 -1.33
C TYR A 51 -5.49 -11.39 -0.12
N GLU A 52 -4.60 -11.31 0.86
CA GLU A 52 -4.66 -12.14 2.06
C GLU A 52 -5.94 -11.89 2.86
N ARG A 53 -6.29 -10.62 3.08
CA ARG A 53 -7.46 -10.19 3.86
C ARG A 53 -8.79 -10.34 3.12
N THR A 54 -8.84 -10.02 1.83
CA THR A 54 -10.12 -9.89 1.09
C THR A 54 -10.33 -10.96 0.01
N LYS A 55 -9.29 -11.76 -0.30
CA LYS A 55 -9.25 -12.72 -1.43
C LYS A 55 -9.55 -12.08 -2.79
N ARG A 56 -9.36 -10.77 -2.92
CA ARG A 56 -9.56 -9.99 -4.15
C ARG A 56 -8.26 -9.30 -4.57
N LYS A 57 -8.16 -8.97 -5.85
CA LYS A 57 -7.00 -8.27 -6.45
C LYS A 57 -7.45 -6.93 -7.02
N PRO A 58 -7.63 -5.89 -6.17
CA PRO A 58 -8.00 -4.56 -6.65
C PRO A 58 -6.89 -3.93 -7.48
N MET A 59 -7.28 -2.95 -8.31
CA MET A 59 -6.33 -2.06 -8.95
C MET A 59 -5.74 -1.10 -7.90
N ILE A 60 -4.42 -1.06 -7.82
CA ILE A 60 -3.66 -0.19 -6.92
C ILE A 60 -2.85 0.78 -7.78
N LEU A 61 -3.10 2.08 -7.60
CA LEU A 61 -2.43 3.16 -8.32
C LEU A 61 -1.72 4.08 -7.32
N PRO A 62 -0.41 3.90 -7.07
CA PRO A 62 0.34 4.77 -6.18
C PRO A 62 0.65 6.11 -6.86
N VAL A 63 0.46 7.21 -6.12
CA VAL A 63 0.79 8.58 -6.52
C VAL A 63 1.69 9.18 -5.45
N ILE A 64 2.79 9.80 -5.86
CA ILE A 64 3.73 10.49 -4.98
C ILE A 64 3.78 11.94 -5.45
N MET A 65 3.64 12.87 -4.51
CA MET A 65 3.71 14.31 -4.74
C MET A 65 4.82 14.87 -3.84
N GLU A 66 5.68 15.69 -4.42
CA GLU A 66 6.64 16.50 -3.68
C GLU A 66 5.91 17.77 -3.20
N ILE A 67 6.14 18.19 -1.95
CA ILE A 67 5.46 19.32 -1.31
C ILE A 67 6.47 20.46 -1.11
#